data_AF-A0A453I8F3-F1
#
_entry.id   AF-A0A453I8F3-F1
#
_cell.length_a   1.000
_cell.length_b   1.000
_cell.length_c   1.000
_cell.angle_alpha   90.00
_cell.angle_beta   90.00
_cell.angle_gamma   90.00
#
_symmetry.space_group_name_H-M   'P 1'
#
loop_
_entity.id
_entity.type
_entity.pdbx_description
1 polymer ?
#
loop_
_entity_poly.entity_id
_entity_poly.type
_entity_poly.pdbx_seq_one_letter_code
_entity_poly.pdbx_strand_id
1 'polypeptide(L)' 'IHSAFNKDLARFFWQAANGRQKYHVVKWADICMPKDRGGLGITASRRMNVALMLRWVWRILHGE' A
#
# COMPACT_ATOMS: atom_id res chain seq x y z
N ILE A 1 -11.59 -1.17 5.97
CA ILE A 1 -11.25 -0.95 4.54
C ILE A 1 -9.73 -0.97 4.33
N HIS A 2 -8.96 -0.03 4.86
CA HIS A 2 -7.49 0.00 4.67
C HIS A 2 -6.75 -1.26 5.19
N SER A 3 -7.20 -1.82 6.32
CA SER A 3 -6.62 -3.06 6.89
C SER A 3 -6.90 -4.29 6.02
N ALA A 4 -8.09 -4.39 5.42
CA ALA A 4 -8.45 -5.48 4.52
C ALA A 4 -7.60 -5.43 3.24
N PHE A 5 -7.52 -4.27 2.60
CA PHE A 5 -6.69 -4.08 1.41
C PHE A 5 -5.21 -4.37 1.65
N ASN A 6 -4.66 -3.92 2.78
CA ASN A 6 -3.28 -4.24 3.15
C ASN A 6 -3.08 -5.76 3.39
N LYS A 7 -4.08 -6.46 3.92
CA LYS A 7 -4.04 -7.91 4.14
C LYS A 7 -4.02 -8.67 2.81
N ASP A 8 -4.83 -8.27 1.85
CA ASP A 8 -4.85 -8.89 0.51
C ASP A 8 -3.55 -8.63 -0.25
N LEU A 9 -3.03 -7.40 -0.20
CA LEU A 9 -1.72 -7.07 -0.79
C LEU A 9 -0.57 -7.83 -0.12
N ALA A 10 -0.57 -7.94 1.21
CA ALA A 10 0.42 -8.73 1.94
C ALA A 10 0.34 -10.21 1.56
N ARG A 11 -0.87 -10.74 1.38
CA ARG A 11 -1.09 -12.12 0.94
C ARG A 11 -0.55 -12.32 -0.47
N PHE A 12 -0.85 -11.42 -1.41
CA PHE A 12 -0.35 -11.47 -2.79
C PHE A 12 1.18 -11.40 -2.84
N PHE A 13 1.78 -10.44 -2.13
CA PHE A 13 3.23 -10.23 -2.16
C PHE A 13 4.01 -11.41 -1.58
N TRP A 14 3.46 -12.08 -0.56
CA TRP A 14 4.06 -13.25 0.09
C TRP A 14 3.48 -14.59 -0.38
N GLN A 15 2.68 -14.60 -1.44
CA GLN A 15 2.19 -15.82 -2.06
C GLN A 15 3.33 -16.47 -2.86
N ALA A 16 3.67 -17.74 -2.57
CA ALA A 16 4.58 -18.46 -3.45
C ALA A 16 3.85 -18.90 -4.73
N ALA A 17 4.60 -19.01 -5.83
CA ALA A 17 4.12 -19.48 -7.13
C ALA A 17 3.39 -20.84 -7.07
N ASN A 18 3.62 -21.65 -6.03
CA ASN A 18 3.08 -23.01 -5.90
C ASN A 18 1.95 -23.11 -4.85
N GLY A 19 1.28 -22.00 -4.53
CA GLY A 19 0.14 -21.97 -3.59
C GLY A 19 0.51 -22.12 -2.11
N ARG A 20 1.79 -22.31 -1.78
CA ARG A 20 2.29 -22.31 -0.40
C ARG A 20 2.52 -20.87 0.06
N GLN A 21 1.99 -20.46 1.22
CA GLN A 21 2.36 -19.17 1.79
C GLN A 21 3.83 -19.20 2.22
N LYS A 22 4.64 -18.25 1.74
CA LYS A 22 5.97 -18.01 2.33
C LYS A 22 5.78 -17.25 3.65
N TYR A 23 6.67 -17.50 4.60
CA TYR A 23 6.66 -16.83 5.89
C TYR A 23 6.75 -15.32 5.68
N HIS A 24 5.95 -14.55 6.43
CA HIS A 24 6.05 -13.08 6.42
C HIS A 24 7.36 -12.68 7.08
N VAL A 25 8.39 -12.39 6.28
CA VAL A 25 9.73 -12.02 6.79
C VAL A 25 9.73 -10.60 7.37
N VAL A 26 8.85 -9.72 6.87
CA VAL A 26 8.80 -8.30 7.24
C VAL A 26 7.34 -7.88 7.39
N LYS A 27 7.05 -7.04 8.40
CA LYS A 27 5.71 -6.47 8.59
C LYS A 27 5.35 -5.63 7.38
N TRP A 28 4.09 -5.73 6.93
CA TRP A 28 3.59 -4.96 5.79
C TRP A 28 3.81 -3.44 5.96
N ALA A 29 3.74 -2.94 7.19
CA ALA A 29 3.98 -1.53 7.50
C ALA A 29 5.41 -1.08 7.16
N ASP A 30 6.41 -1.94 7.35
CA ASP A 30 7.82 -1.64 7.08
C ASP A 30 8.12 -1.71 5.57
N ILE A 31 7.44 -2.61 4.85
CA ILE A 31 7.49 -2.68 3.37
C ILE A 31 6.94 -1.39 2.75
N CYS A 32 5.91 -0.79 3.38
CA CYS A 32 5.31 0.45 2.93
C CYS A 32 6.14 1.72 3.24
N MET A 33 7.31 1.58 3.86
CA MET A 33 8.21 2.72 4.10
C MET A 33 8.86 3.18 2.77
N PRO A 34 9.18 4.47 2.60
CA PRO A 34 9.97 4.95 1.47
C PRO A 34 11.30 4.18 1.34
N LYS A 35 11.81 4.07 0.11
CA LYS A 35 13.07 3.37 -0.21
C LYS A 35 14.26 3.93 0.58
N ASP A 36 14.27 5.24 0.82
CA ASP A 36 15.30 5.92 1.62
C ASP A 36 15.36 5.47 3.08
N ARG A 37 14.30 4.83 3.59
CA ARG A 37 14.22 4.30 4.95
C ARG A 37 14.19 2.76 4.99
N GLY A 38 14.62 2.11 3.91
CA GLY A 38 14.72 0.64 3.85
C GLY A 38 13.40 -0.10 3.56
N GLY A 39 12.34 0.62 3.17
CA GLY A 39 11.11 0.00 2.67
C GLY A 39 11.10 -0.18 1.15
N LEU A 40 10.07 -0.83 0.61
CA LEU A 40 9.96 -1.09 -0.83
C LEU A 40 9.44 0.13 -1.61
N GLY A 41 8.98 1.18 -0.91
CA GLY A 41 8.34 2.34 -1.50
C GLY A 41 6.90 2.12 -1.93
N ILE A 42 6.26 1.02 -1.50
CA ILE A 42 4.82 0.81 -1.74
C ILE A 42 4.02 1.77 -0.86
N THR A 43 3.35 2.75 -1.45
CA THR A 43 2.56 3.72 -0.68
C THR A 43 1.44 3.03 0.08
N ALA A 44 1.42 3.21 1.40
CA ALA A 44 0.35 2.69 2.25
C ALA A 44 -1.03 3.17 1.76
N SER A 45 -2.02 2.26 1.72
CA SER A 45 -3.37 2.55 1.21
C SER A 45 -4.03 3.76 1.84
N ARG A 46 -3.77 4.02 3.13
CA ARG A 46 -4.22 5.22 3.84
C ARG A 46 -3.64 6.51 3.24
N ARG A 47 -2.33 6.52 2.94
CA ARG A 47 -1.65 7.68 2.32
C ARG A 47 -2.13 7.88 0.89
N MET A 48 -2.31 6.79 0.14
CA MET A 48 -2.85 6.85 -1.21
C MET A 48 -4.27 7.43 -1.22
N ASN A 49 -5.12 7.03 -0.28
CA ASN A 49 -6.47 7.56 -0.17
C ASN A 49 -6.48 9.07 0.11
N VAL A 50 -5.62 9.55 1.01
CA VAL A 50 -5.48 10.99 1.28
C VAL A 50 -4.98 11.74 0.04
N ALA A 51 -3.97 11.22 -0.65
CA ALA A 51 -3.47 11.81 -1.89
C ALA A 51 -4.54 11.87 -2.98
N LEU A 52 -5.36 10.82 -3.11
CA LEU A 52 -6.49 10.78 -4.03
C LEU A 52 -7.56 11.80 -3.65
N MET A 53 -7.94 11.88 -2.37
CA MET A 53 -8.90 12.89 -1.89
C MET A 53 -8.39 14.31 -2.18
N LEU A 54 -7.11 14.60 -1.91
CA LEU A 54 -6.51 15.90 -2.23
C LEU A 54 -6.52 16.18 -3.74
N ARG A 55 -6.22 15.18 -4.58
CA ARG A 55 -6.30 15.31 -6.04
C ARG A 55 -7.73 15.59 -6.50
N TRP A 56 -8.73 14.97 -5.87
CA TRP A 56 -10.14 15.23 -6.17
C TRP A 56 -10.58 16.64 -5.72
N VAL A 57 -10.21 17.05 -4.51
CA VAL A 57 -10.45 18.42 -4.03
C VAL A 57 -9.80 19.44 -4.96
N TRP A 58 -8.56 19.19 -5.39
CA TRP A 58 -7.86 20.05 -6.34
C TRP A 58 -8.62 20.18 -7.67
N ARG A 59 -9.17 19.09 -8.21
CA ARG A 59 -9.98 19.12 -9.43
C ARG A 59 -11.27 19.94 -9.27
N ILE A 60 -11.96 19.77 -8.14
CA ILE A 60 -13.17 20.55 -7.81
C ILE A 60 -12.83 22.04 -7.70
N LEU A 61 -11.71 22.38 -7.04
CA LEU A 61 -11.26 23.77 -6.89
C LEU A 61 -10.84 24.40 -8.22
N HIS A 62 -10.26 23.60 -9.12
CA HIS A 62 -9.84 24.05 -10.46
C HIS A 62 -10.92 23.94 -11.53
N GLY A 63 -12.11 23.45 -11.20
CA GLY A 63 -13.27 23.46 -12.09
C GLY A 63 -13.15 22.53 -13.31
N GLU A 64 -12.57 21.34 -13.16
CA GLU A 64 -12.69 20.25 -14.14
C GLU A 64 -13.79 19.24 -13.79
#